data_AF-A0A966XN92-F1
#
_entry.id   AF-A0A966XN92-F1
#
_cell.length_a   1.000
_cell.length_b   1.000
_cell.length_c   1.000
_cell.angle_alpha   90.00
_cell.angle_beta   90.00
_cell.angle_gamma   90.00
#
_symmetry.space_group_name_H-M   'P 1'
#
loop_
_entity.id
_entity.type
_entity.pdbx_description
1 polymer ?
#
loop_
_entity_poly.entity_id
_entity_poly.type
_entity_poly.pdbx_seq_one_letter_code
_entity_poly.pdbx_strand_id
1 'polypeptide(L)'
;MSFPKIILIGFIAFLSCSLNATRQEFCDGFYQGYVEGWNRSSGSIFQPSVPLCPFEPRRTVRDPKDDYEFGYEIGYDQGTEDGRRG
;
A
#
# COMPACT_ATOMS: atom_id res chain seq x y z
N MET A 1 -1.10 31.37 -39.32
CA MET A 1 -1.75 30.26 -38.60
C MET A 1 -0.67 29.46 -37.88
N SER A 2 -0.40 29.75 -36.59
CA SER A 2 0.68 29.12 -35.83
C SER A 2 0.24 28.82 -34.40
N PHE A 3 -0.70 27.88 -34.24
CA PHE A 3 -1.22 27.43 -32.93
C PHE A 3 -0.91 25.96 -32.52
N PRO A 4 -0.02 25.15 -33.15
CA PRO A 4 0.09 23.74 -32.75
C PRO A 4 1.03 23.46 -31.56
N LYS A 5 1.93 24.38 -31.17
CA LYS A 5 3.01 24.07 -30.22
C LYS A 5 2.65 24.28 -28.74
N ILE A 6 1.75 25.21 -28.42
CA ILE A 6 1.42 25.59 -27.03
C ILE A 6 0.51 24.54 -26.36
N ILE A 7 -0.39 23.93 -27.15
CA ILE A 7 -1.33 22.90 -26.67
C ILE A 7 -0.57 21.62 -26.29
N LEU A 8 0.49 21.28 -27.03
CA LEU A 8 1.29 20.07 -26.77
C LEU A 8 2.08 20.17 -25.45
N ILE A 9 2.56 21.37 -25.10
CA ILE A 9 3.35 21.60 -23.87
C ILE A 9 2.44 21.56 -22.63
N GLY A 10 1.19 22.03 -22.75
CA GLY A 10 0.21 21.96 -21.65
C GLY A 10 -0.19 20.53 -21.26
N PHE A 11 -0.26 19.62 -22.24
CA PHE A 11 -0.64 18.22 -22.01
C PHE A 11 0.45 17.41 -21.30
N ILE A 12 1.73 17.70 -21.56
CA ILE A 12 2.87 17.00 -20.95
C ILE A 12 3.06 17.43 -19.48
N ALA A 13 2.73 18.67 -19.13
CA ALA A 13 2.85 19.17 -17.76
C ALA A 13 1.81 18.60 -16.79
N PHE A 14 0.65 18.14 -17.27
CA PHE A 14 -0.41 17.56 -16.43
C PHE A 14 -0.10 16.12 -15.99
N LEU A 15 0.78 15.41 -16.70
CA LEU A 15 1.08 13.99 -16.44
C LEU A 15 2.12 13.76 -15.33
N SER A 16 2.75 14.80 -14.81
CA SER A 16 3.95 14.67 -13.95
C SER A 16 3.67 14.60 -12.45
N CYS A 17 2.41 14.64 -12.01
CA CYS A 17 2.07 14.85 -10.59
C CYS A 17 1.83 13.57 -9.76
N SER A 18 1.87 12.38 -10.35
CA SER A 18 1.38 11.16 -9.68
C SER A 18 2.45 10.26 -9.04
N LEU A 19 3.73 10.62 -9.07
CA LEU A 19 4.82 9.67 -8.81
C LEU A 19 5.18 9.42 -7.34
N ASN A 20 4.47 10.01 -6.37
CA ASN A 20 4.74 9.81 -4.93
C ASN A 20 3.65 9.07 -4.14
N ALA A 21 2.55 8.66 -4.78
CA ALA A 21 1.41 8.02 -4.09
C ALA A 21 1.65 6.55 -3.72
N THR A 22 2.53 5.85 -4.46
CA THR A 22 2.65 4.39 -4.42
C THR A 22 3.11 3.83 -3.07
N ARG A 23 4.07 4.51 -2.41
CA ARG A 23 4.59 4.04 -1.11
C ARG A 23 3.60 4.26 0.03
N GLN A 24 2.84 5.36 0.00
CA GLN A 24 1.90 5.67 1.07
C GLN A 24 0.74 4.67 1.04
N GLU A 25 0.20 4.39 -0.15
CA GLU A 25 -0.89 3.43 -0.34
C GLU A 25 -0.50 2.03 0.16
N PHE A 26 0.71 1.56 -0.16
CA PHE A 26 1.25 0.32 0.38
C PHE A 26 1.30 0.29 1.91
N CYS A 27 1.83 1.35 2.53
CA CYS A 27 1.93 1.42 3.99
C CYS A 27 0.57 1.47 4.68
N ASP A 28 -0.39 2.19 4.10
CA ASP A 28 -1.75 2.28 4.62
C ASP A 28 -2.44 0.91 4.53
N GLY A 29 -2.27 0.21 3.41
CA GLY A 29 -2.71 -1.17 3.23
C GLY A 29 -2.11 -2.10 4.27
N PHE A 30 -0.79 -2.10 4.41
CA PHE A 30 -0.06 -2.92 5.39
C PHE A 30 -0.56 -2.70 6.81
N TYR A 31 -0.73 -1.43 7.22
CA TYR A 31 -1.21 -1.10 8.55
C TYR A 31 -2.62 -1.69 8.80
N GLN A 32 -3.54 -1.49 7.86
CA GLN A 32 -4.90 -2.02 8.00
C GLN A 32 -4.92 -3.55 8.04
N GLY A 33 -4.22 -4.20 7.11
CA GLY A 33 -4.11 -5.65 7.07
C GLY A 33 -3.56 -6.23 8.37
N TYR A 34 -2.49 -5.64 8.89
CA TYR A 34 -1.86 -6.10 10.14
C TYR A 34 -2.81 -6.03 11.33
N VAL A 35 -3.51 -4.91 11.51
CA VAL A 35 -4.48 -4.76 12.61
C VAL A 35 -5.58 -5.80 12.50
N GLU A 36 -6.11 -6.03 11.29
CA GLU A 36 -7.17 -7.00 11.08
C GLU A 36 -6.71 -8.44 11.34
N GLY A 37 -5.58 -8.85 10.76
CA GLY A 37 -5.00 -10.18 10.94
C GLY A 37 -4.69 -10.48 12.41
N TRP A 38 -4.12 -9.50 13.13
CA TRP A 38 -3.86 -9.64 14.57
C TRP A 38 -5.16 -9.80 15.36
N ASN A 39 -6.15 -8.92 15.14
CA ASN A 39 -7.40 -8.98 15.88
C ASN A 39 -8.13 -10.31 15.65
N ARG A 40 -8.07 -10.83 14.43
CA ARG A 40 -8.69 -12.11 14.08
C ARG A 40 -8.00 -13.31 14.74
N SER A 41 -6.68 -13.26 14.91
CA SER A 41 -5.89 -14.40 15.40
C SER A 41 -5.66 -14.39 16.91
N SER A 42 -5.49 -13.22 17.52
CA SER A 42 -5.18 -13.06 18.95
C SER A 42 -6.38 -13.23 19.88
N GLY A 43 -7.60 -13.04 19.36
CA GLY A 43 -8.81 -12.97 20.21
C GLY A 43 -8.82 -11.78 21.18
N SER A 44 -7.90 -10.83 21.01
CA SER A 44 -7.80 -9.63 21.82
C SER A 44 -8.78 -8.55 21.35
N ILE A 45 -9.32 -7.79 22.30
CA ILE A 45 -10.11 -6.58 22.02
C ILE A 45 -9.23 -5.32 21.87
N PHE A 46 -7.93 -5.45 22.13
CA PHE A 46 -6.98 -4.35 22.09
C PHE A 46 -6.32 -4.26 20.72
N GLN A 47 -6.14 -3.02 20.26
CA GLN A 47 -5.42 -2.73 19.02
C GLN A 47 -3.94 -3.09 19.19
N PRO A 48 -3.34 -3.84 18.24
CA PRO A 48 -1.95 -4.21 18.34
C PRO A 48 -1.04 -3.00 18.10
N SER A 49 0.17 -3.07 18.66
CA SER A 49 1.27 -2.24 18.21
C SER A 49 1.71 -2.71 16.82
N VAL A 50 1.37 -1.93 15.80
CA VAL A 50 1.74 -2.24 14.41
C VAL A 50 3.23 -1.94 14.20
N PRO A 51 3.99 -2.85 13.54
CA PRO A 51 5.39 -2.61 13.23
C PRO A 51 5.56 -1.47 12.23
N LEU A 52 6.81 -0.98 12.11
CA LEU A 52 7.16 0.01 11.09
C LEU A 52 6.78 -0.52 9.69
N CYS A 53 6.21 0.35 8.84
CA CYS A 53 5.89 -0.02 7.47
C CYS A 53 7.13 -0.62 6.78
N PRO A 54 7.04 -1.85 6.25
CA PRO A 54 8.16 -2.50 5.61
C PRO A 54 8.49 -1.85 4.27
N PHE A 55 9.70 -2.11 3.78
CA PHE A 55 9.99 -1.81 2.38
C PHE A 55 9.17 -2.75 1.50
N GLU A 56 8.48 -2.17 0.51
CA GLU A 56 7.70 -2.94 -0.45
C GLU A 56 8.60 -4.01 -1.12
N PRO A 57 8.22 -5.30 -1.01
CA PRO A 57 8.99 -6.36 -1.63
C PRO A 57 8.84 -6.35 -3.15
N ARG A 58 9.74 -7.06 -3.84
CA ARG A 58 9.61 -7.20 -5.30
C ARG A 58 8.35 -8.00 -5.63
N ARG A 59 7.50 -7.40 -6.46
CA ARG A 59 6.28 -8.04 -6.93
C ARG A 59 6.53 -9.21 -7.87
N THR A 60 5.70 -10.23 -7.75
CA THR A 60 5.54 -11.32 -8.70
C THR A 60 4.31 -11.12 -9.59
N VAL A 61 4.19 -11.92 -10.65
CA VAL A 61 3.01 -11.87 -11.56
C VAL A 61 1.70 -12.26 -10.88
N ARG A 62 1.75 -12.82 -9.67
CA ARG A 62 0.56 -13.23 -8.89
C ARG A 62 0.13 -12.19 -7.87
N ASP A 63 0.97 -11.19 -7.62
CA ASP A 63 0.73 -10.21 -6.56
C ASP A 63 -0.30 -9.17 -7.04
N PRO A 64 -1.07 -8.56 -6.12
CA PRO A 64 -1.95 -7.46 -6.43
C PRO A 64 -1.23 -6.34 -7.18
N LYS A 65 -1.93 -5.79 -8.19
CA LYS A 65 -1.46 -4.62 -8.94
C LYS A 65 -1.68 -3.33 -8.17
N ASP A 66 -2.68 -3.32 -7.29
CA ASP A 66 -2.97 -2.21 -6.41
C ASP A 66 -2.01 -2.21 -5.22
N ASP A 67 -1.42 -1.06 -4.92
CA ASP A 67 -0.36 -0.93 -3.91
C ASP A 67 -0.93 -1.14 -2.51
N TYR A 68 -2.14 -0.63 -2.27
CA TYR A 68 -2.86 -0.82 -1.02
C TYR A 68 -3.22 -2.29 -0.81
N GLU A 69 -3.80 -2.95 -1.80
CA GLU A 69 -4.14 -4.38 -1.72
C GLU A 69 -2.90 -5.24 -1.47
N PHE A 70 -1.79 -4.94 -2.15
CA PHE A 70 -0.52 -5.65 -1.94
C PHE A 70 0.04 -5.46 -0.53
N GLY A 71 0.01 -4.23 -0.02
CA GLY A 71 0.37 -3.94 1.37
C GLY A 71 -0.53 -4.67 2.36
N TYR A 72 -1.84 -4.65 2.11
CA TYR A 72 -2.85 -5.27 2.97
C TYR A 72 -2.65 -6.77 3.11
N GLU A 73 -2.42 -7.51 2.02
CA GLU A 73 -2.17 -8.96 2.09
C GLU A 73 -0.95 -9.29 2.95
N ILE A 74 0.16 -8.58 2.76
CA ILE A 74 1.39 -8.76 3.55
C ILE A 74 1.14 -8.44 5.02
N GLY A 75 0.47 -7.31 5.30
CA GLY A 75 0.11 -6.91 6.65
C GLY A 75 -0.77 -7.95 7.33
N TYR A 76 -1.79 -8.44 6.63
CA TYR A 76 -2.74 -9.43 7.12
C TYR A 76 -2.07 -10.74 7.53
N ASP A 77 -1.20 -11.28 6.69
CA ASP A 77 -0.46 -12.50 6.97
C ASP A 77 0.46 -12.33 8.18
N GLN A 78 1.20 -11.22 8.23
CA GLN A 78 2.10 -10.93 9.35
C GLN A 78 1.33 -10.72 10.66
N GLY A 79 0.28 -9.91 10.64
CA GLY A 79 -0.57 -9.66 11.81
C GLY A 79 -1.23 -10.94 12.32
N THR A 80 -1.66 -11.83 11.41
CA THR A 80 -2.24 -13.15 11.77
C THR A 80 -1.24 -14.04 12.48
N GLU A 81 0.01 -14.08 12.03
CA GLU A 81 1.05 -14.88 12.67
C GLU A 81 1.46 -14.29 14.02
N ASP A 82 1.65 -12.97 14.09
CA ASP A 82 2.05 -12.29 15.33
C ASP A 82 0.95 -12.37 16.39
N GLY A 83 -0.32 -12.22 15.99
CA GLY A 83 -1.46 -12.37 16.90
C GLY A 83 -1.66 -13.81 17.39
N ARG A 84 -1.21 -14.83 16.65
CA ARG A 84 -1.18 -16.22 17.11
C ARG A 84 -0.11 -16.52 18.15
N ARG A 85 0.91 -15.65 18.25
CA ARG A 85 2.07 -15.81 19.15
C ARG A 85 1.94 -14.99 20.44
N GLY A 86 1.11 -13.94 20.44
CA GLY A 86 0.78 -13.12 21.60
C GLY A 86 -0.24 -13.79 22.52
#